data_AF-A0A2G9TK20-F1
#
_entry.id   AF-A0A2G9TK20-F1
#
_cell.length_a   1.000
_cell.length_b   1.000
_cell.length_c   1.000
_cell.angle_alpha   90.00
_cell.angle_beta   90.00
_cell.angle_gamma   90.00
#
_symmetry.space_group_name_H-M   'P 1'
#
loop_
_entity.id
_entity.type
_entity.pdbx_description
1 polymer ?
#
loop_
_entity_poly.entity_id
_entity_poly.type
_entity_poly.pdbx_seq_one_letter_code
_entity_poly.pdbx_strand_id
1 'polypeptide(L)'
;MNSALYDTILRYLATVDVDLHSTLCCVSEKDSRSQFSKVLLKLDEFWTHLDVEKTLEFLKGIQYYNTVTSRIEKSLEDLPSISFGNETLTGRLLKAIDDRSFAETPILLRDYQKELCEKAMGGMNTIIAAPTGSGKTVVAVNIIKSHLDRNRISGRMAKVLFMTPNTVILDQQADCLRKFLGHRYQVDFN
;
A
#
# COMPACT_ATOMS: atom_id res chain seq x y z
N MET A 1 -10.91 11.91 26.84
CA MET A 1 -10.39 13.11 26.16
C MET A 1 -10.08 12.72 24.71
N ASN A 2 -11.07 12.17 24.01
CA ASN A 2 -10.84 11.09 23.03
C ASN A 2 -11.30 11.42 21.60
N SER A 3 -11.74 12.63 21.29
CA SER A 3 -12.17 12.99 19.93
C SER A 3 -11.22 13.94 19.21
N ALA A 4 -10.34 14.64 19.93
CA ALA A 4 -9.64 15.81 19.35
C ALA A 4 -8.69 15.48 18.19
N LEU A 5 -7.87 14.42 18.30
CA LEU A 5 -6.98 14.03 17.19
C LEU A 5 -7.80 13.47 16.03
N TYR A 6 -8.69 12.52 16.30
CA TYR A 6 -9.56 11.90 15.30
C TYR A 6 -10.40 12.95 14.55
N ASP A 7 -11.03 13.86 15.27
CA ASP A 7 -11.79 14.99 14.71
C ASP A 7 -10.89 15.94 13.92
N THR A 8 -9.64 16.13 14.32
CA THR A 8 -8.68 16.96 13.59
C THR A 8 -8.25 16.29 12.29
N ILE A 9 -8.02 14.97 12.29
CA ILE A 9 -7.75 14.20 11.05
C ILE A 9 -8.96 14.24 10.12
N LEU A 10 -10.16 13.97 10.64
CA LEU A 10 -11.38 14.02 9.85
C LEU A 10 -11.63 15.43 9.28
N ARG A 11 -11.46 16.49 10.09
CA ARG A 11 -11.60 17.87 9.61
C ARG A 11 -10.61 18.21 8.50
N TYR A 12 -9.36 17.76 8.60
CA TYR A 12 -8.37 17.94 7.54
C TYR A 12 -8.78 17.17 6.27
N LEU A 13 -9.10 15.88 6.42
CA LEU A 13 -9.51 15.03 5.30
C LEU A 13 -10.77 15.54 4.60
N ALA A 14 -11.72 16.11 5.33
CA ALA A 14 -12.90 16.74 4.73
C ALA A 14 -12.53 17.87 3.75
N THR A 15 -11.37 18.51 3.92
CA THR A 15 -10.90 19.59 3.04
C THR A 15 -10.01 19.13 1.89
N VAL A 16 -9.31 17.99 2.02
CA VAL A 16 -8.30 17.56 1.04
C VAL A 16 -8.66 16.27 0.29
N ASP A 17 -9.47 15.39 0.89
CA ASP A 17 -9.84 14.09 0.31
C ASP A 17 -11.20 13.61 0.89
N VAL A 18 -12.28 14.05 0.23
CA VAL A 18 -13.68 13.83 0.68
C VAL A 18 -14.08 12.35 0.65
N ASP A 19 -13.55 11.57 -0.28
CA ASP A 19 -13.83 10.14 -0.40
C ASP A 19 -13.15 9.35 0.72
N LEU A 20 -11.91 9.71 1.06
CA LEU A 20 -11.19 9.13 2.20
C LEU A 20 -11.81 9.55 3.54
N HIS A 21 -12.23 10.82 3.66
CA HIS A 21 -12.99 11.32 4.80
C HIS A 21 -14.27 10.50 5.03
N SER A 22 -15.07 10.31 3.97
CA SER A 22 -16.30 9.51 4.03
C SER A 22 -16.03 8.06 4.44
N THR A 23 -14.96 7.47 3.90
CA THR A 23 -14.53 6.10 4.24
C THR A 23 -14.17 5.96 5.71
N LEU A 24 -13.52 6.97 6.31
CA LEU A 24 -13.13 6.93 7.73
C LEU A 24 -14.24 7.30 8.70
N CYS A 25 -15.18 8.18 8.32
CA CYS A 25 -16.39 8.41 9.10
C CYS A 25 -17.18 7.12 9.37
N CYS A 26 -17.03 6.11 8.51
CA CYS A 26 -17.66 4.79 8.66
C CYS A 26 -16.88 3.79 9.55
N VAL A 27 -15.75 4.19 10.13
CA VAL A 27 -14.85 3.30 10.87
C VAL A 27 -14.94 3.56 12.37
N SER A 28 -15.10 2.48 13.15
CA SER A 28 -15.04 2.55 14.61
C SER A 28 -13.59 2.59 15.09
N GLU A 29 -13.26 3.53 15.98
CA GLU A 29 -11.94 3.61 16.66
C GLU A 29 -11.55 2.31 17.39
N LYS A 30 -12.53 1.43 17.63
CA LYS A 30 -12.36 0.15 18.33
C LYS A 30 -12.22 -1.05 17.40
N ASP A 31 -12.29 -0.86 16.08
CA ASP A 31 -12.17 -1.94 15.11
C ASP A 31 -10.73 -2.12 14.64
N SER A 32 -10.14 -3.28 14.91
CA SER A 32 -8.83 -3.69 14.39
C SER A 32 -8.70 -3.69 12.86
N ARG A 33 -9.83 -3.69 12.13
CA ARG A 33 -9.90 -3.56 10.66
C ARG A 33 -9.92 -2.11 10.18
N SER A 34 -9.82 -1.16 11.11
CA SER A 34 -9.84 0.26 10.85
C SER A 34 -8.81 0.65 9.80
N GLN A 35 -9.27 1.35 8.75
CA GLN A 35 -8.40 1.89 7.71
C GLN A 35 -7.58 3.09 8.20
N PHE A 36 -7.78 3.55 9.44
CA PHE A 36 -7.06 4.65 10.06
C PHE A 36 -5.54 4.43 10.10
N SER A 37 -5.08 3.19 10.32
CA SER A 37 -3.66 2.86 10.20
C SER A 37 -3.11 3.16 8.80
N LYS A 38 -3.91 2.96 7.75
CA LYS A 38 -3.50 3.24 6.37
C LYS A 38 -3.46 4.74 6.09
N VAL A 39 -4.28 5.52 6.78
CA VAL A 39 -4.36 6.98 6.67
C VAL A 39 -3.15 7.63 7.32
N LEU A 40 -2.80 7.19 8.53
CA LEU A 40 -1.58 7.61 9.21
C LEU A 40 -0.32 7.30 8.38
N LEU A 41 -0.36 6.26 7.56
CA LEU A 41 0.75 5.88 6.67
C LEU A 41 0.71 6.53 5.27
N LYS A 42 -0.31 7.34 4.96
CA LYS A 42 -0.52 7.91 3.61
C LYS A 42 -0.68 9.43 3.55
N LEU A 43 -0.87 10.10 4.68
CA LEU A 43 -1.07 11.54 4.69
C LEU A 43 0.24 12.25 4.97
N ASP A 44 0.95 12.54 3.90
CA ASP A 44 2.25 13.18 3.97
C ASP A 44 2.17 14.61 4.50
N GLU A 45 1.25 15.41 3.96
CA GLU A 45 1.01 16.79 4.41
C GLU A 45 0.46 16.87 5.84
N PHE A 46 -0.28 15.87 6.29
CA PHE A 46 -0.90 15.84 7.62
C PHE A 46 0.13 15.81 8.76
N TRP A 47 1.22 15.08 8.60
CA TRP A 47 2.29 15.03 9.62
C TRP A 47 3.06 16.34 9.74
N THR A 48 2.95 17.25 8.77
CA THR A 48 3.60 18.57 8.83
C THR A 48 2.86 19.52 9.77
N HIS A 49 1.59 19.23 10.05
CA HIS A 49 0.72 20.02 10.90
C HIS A 49 0.57 19.46 12.32
N LEU A 50 1.27 18.36 12.64
CA LEU A 50 1.18 17.69 13.93
C LEU A 50 2.53 17.56 14.64
N ASP A 51 2.44 17.61 15.96
CA ASP A 51 3.55 17.26 16.85
C ASP A 51 3.68 15.72 16.87
N VAL A 52 4.70 15.22 16.18
CA VAL A 52 4.94 13.79 15.97
C VAL A 52 5.14 13.04 17.28
N GLU A 53 5.87 13.63 18.24
CA GLU A 53 6.17 13.01 19.54
C GLU A 53 4.88 12.84 20.34
N LYS A 54 4.07 13.90 20.45
CA LYS A 54 2.77 13.86 21.12
C LYS A 54 1.79 12.91 20.43
N THR A 55 1.84 12.84 19.10
CA THR A 55 0.99 11.95 18.31
C THR A 55 1.37 10.48 18.54
N LEU A 56 2.66 10.17 18.59
CA LEU A 56 3.14 8.82 18.89
C LEU A 56 2.85 8.41 20.33
N GLU A 57 3.02 9.31 21.31
CA GLU A 57 2.66 9.07 22.70
C GLU A 57 1.15 8.75 22.83
N PHE A 58 0.30 9.48 22.13
CA PHE A 58 -1.13 9.20 22.06
C PHE A 58 -1.43 7.83 21.43
N LEU A 59 -0.83 7.51 20.27
CA LEU A 59 -1.06 6.24 19.59
C LEU A 59 -0.59 5.04 20.43
N LYS A 60 0.48 5.19 21.23
CA LYS A 60 0.96 4.17 22.17
C LYS A 60 -0.03 3.91 23.30
N GLY A 61 -0.85 4.90 23.66
CA GLY A 61 -1.97 4.72 24.59
C GLY A 61 -3.09 3.82 24.05
N ILE A 62 -3.04 3.44 22.78
CA ILE A 62 -4.04 2.61 22.11
C ILE A 62 -3.41 1.26 21.76
N GLN A 63 -3.79 0.21 22.51
CA GLN A 63 -3.21 -1.14 22.39
C GLN A 63 -3.22 -1.72 20.95
N TYR A 64 -4.22 -1.35 20.14
CA TYR A 64 -4.36 -1.81 18.76
C TYR A 64 -3.32 -1.21 17.80
N TYR A 65 -2.75 -0.05 18.12
CA TYR A 65 -1.76 0.63 17.29
C TYR A 65 -0.32 0.31 17.71
N ASN A 66 -0.08 -0.54 18.70
CA ASN A 66 1.26 -0.94 19.16
C ASN A 66 2.18 -1.41 18.02
N THR A 67 1.62 -2.12 17.03
CA THR A 67 2.40 -2.56 15.86
C THR A 67 2.72 -1.40 14.92
N VAL A 68 1.83 -0.43 14.78
CA VAL A 68 2.03 0.77 13.94
C VAL A 68 3.02 1.71 14.60
N THR A 69 2.88 1.98 15.91
CA THR A 69 3.79 2.84 16.67
C THR A 69 5.20 2.27 16.70
N SER A 70 5.37 0.99 17.04
CA SER A 70 6.68 0.34 17.03
C SER A 70 7.35 0.37 15.66
N ARG A 71 6.58 0.32 14.57
CA ARG A 71 7.11 0.45 13.20
C ARG A 71 7.54 1.87 12.85
N ILE A 72 6.77 2.87 13.27
CA ILE A 72 7.12 4.28 13.08
C ILE A 72 8.40 4.59 13.88
N GLU A 73 8.48 4.15 15.13
CA GLU A 73 9.65 4.33 16.00
C GLU A 73 10.91 3.65 15.46
N LYS A 74 10.81 2.39 15.02
CA LYS A 74 11.93 1.70 14.39
C LYS A 74 12.41 2.40 13.12
N SER A 75 11.52 3.10 12.43
CA SER A 75 11.86 3.90 11.25
C SER A 75 12.49 5.25 11.61
N LEU A 76 12.32 5.72 12.86
CA LEU A 76 13.03 6.87 13.42
C LEU A 76 14.41 6.50 13.98
N GLU A 77 14.57 5.29 14.54
CA GLU A 77 15.83 4.80 15.12
C GLU A 77 16.94 4.51 14.08
N ASP A 78 16.57 4.10 12.86
CA ASP A 78 17.52 3.80 11.77
C ASP A 78 18.16 5.07 11.16
N LEU A 79 17.85 6.26 11.65
CA LEU A 79 18.36 7.53 11.13
C LEU A 79 19.64 7.97 11.88
N PRO A 80 20.73 8.31 11.18
CA PRO A 80 21.96 8.77 11.83
C PRO A 80 21.71 10.04 12.63
N SER A 81 22.25 10.07 13.84
CA SER A 81 22.19 11.20 14.74
C SER A 81 23.06 12.37 14.24
N ILE A 82 22.41 13.54 14.07
CA ILE A 82 22.96 14.91 14.02
C ILE A 82 23.27 15.51 12.62
N SER A 83 22.41 16.43 12.16
CA SER A 83 22.66 17.88 12.08
C SER A 83 21.51 18.57 11.35
N PHE A 84 20.98 19.63 11.95
CA PHE A 84 19.84 20.42 11.45
C PHE A 84 20.22 21.19 10.18
N GLY A 85 19.72 20.71 9.03
CA GLY A 85 19.75 21.43 7.76
C GLY A 85 18.41 21.23 7.05
N ASN A 86 17.46 22.12 7.30
CA ASN A 86 16.19 22.40 6.59
C ASN A 86 15.30 21.23 6.10
N GLU A 87 15.57 19.99 6.50
CA GLU A 87 14.70 18.84 6.26
C GLU A 87 14.00 18.51 7.58
N THR A 88 12.69 18.74 7.65
CA THR A 88 11.91 18.50 8.87
C THR A 88 11.92 17.01 9.21
N LEU A 89 11.90 16.67 10.51
CA LEU A 89 11.72 15.28 10.98
C LEU A 89 10.51 14.62 10.29
N THR A 90 9.48 15.43 10.01
CA THR A 90 8.36 15.08 9.16
C THR A 90 8.81 14.60 7.78
N GLY A 91 9.53 15.41 6.98
CA GLY A 91 9.98 15.02 5.64
C GLY A 91 10.75 13.69 5.59
N ARG A 92 11.52 13.38 6.65
CA ARG A 92 12.25 12.11 6.78
C ARG A 92 11.38 10.94 7.20
N LEU A 93 10.41 11.17 8.10
CA LEU A 93 9.37 10.20 8.44
C LEU A 93 8.52 9.83 7.23
N LEU A 94 8.14 10.82 6.42
CA LEU A 94 7.37 10.61 5.19
C LEU A 94 8.17 9.76 4.21
N LYS A 95 9.45 10.07 4.00
CA LYS A 95 10.32 9.27 3.15
C LYS A 95 10.50 7.83 3.68
N ALA A 96 10.67 7.65 4.99
CA ALA A 96 10.81 6.33 5.59
C ALA A 96 9.49 5.52 5.61
N ILE A 97 8.34 6.20 5.67
CA ILE A 97 7.01 5.61 5.57
C ILE A 97 6.68 5.25 4.12
N ASP A 98 7.03 6.11 3.16
CA ASP A 98 6.87 5.90 1.72
C ASP A 98 7.76 4.75 1.24
N ASP A 99 9.05 4.75 1.62
CA ASP A 99 10.02 3.67 1.36
C ASP A 99 9.65 2.34 2.05
N ARG A 100 8.71 2.34 3.02
CA ARG A 100 8.25 1.13 3.76
C ARG A 100 6.75 0.86 3.63
N SER A 101 6.05 1.60 2.76
CA SER A 101 4.64 1.39 2.39
C SER A 101 4.42 0.08 1.60
N PHE A 102 5.51 -0.66 1.34
CA PHE A 102 5.62 -2.03 0.82
C PHE A 102 5.04 -3.13 1.74
N ALA A 103 3.94 -2.89 2.44
CA ALA A 103 3.15 -4.00 2.94
C ALA A 103 2.48 -4.70 1.75
N GLU A 104 2.65 -6.02 1.62
CA GLU A 104 2.07 -6.81 0.53
C GLU A 104 0.56 -6.55 0.43
N THR A 105 0.11 -5.93 -0.67
CA THR A 105 -1.31 -5.82 -0.96
C THR A 105 -1.83 -7.23 -1.30
N PRO A 106 -2.76 -7.79 -0.51
CA PRO A 106 -3.25 -9.14 -0.76
C PRO A 106 -4.03 -9.18 -2.08
N ILE A 107 -3.76 -10.20 -2.90
CA ILE A 107 -4.52 -10.49 -4.11
C ILE A 107 -5.62 -11.48 -3.72
N LEU A 108 -6.87 -11.01 -3.70
CA LEU A 108 -8.04 -11.84 -3.40
C LEU A 108 -8.78 -12.15 -4.70
N LEU A 109 -8.68 -13.40 -5.15
CA LEU A 109 -9.39 -13.88 -6.32
C LEU A 109 -10.79 -14.41 -5.96
N ARG A 110 -11.78 -14.04 -6.77
CA ARG A 110 -13.10 -14.70 -6.80
C ARG A 110 -12.95 -16.12 -7.35
N ASP A 111 -13.88 -17.02 -7.05
CA ASP A 111 -13.73 -18.43 -7.43
C ASP A 111 -13.60 -18.64 -8.94
N TYR A 112 -14.40 -17.92 -9.74
CA TYR A 112 -14.24 -17.96 -11.20
C TYR A 112 -12.87 -17.42 -11.65
N GLN A 113 -12.26 -16.48 -10.93
CA GLN A 113 -10.93 -15.96 -11.29
C GLN A 113 -9.83 -16.98 -10.98
N LYS A 114 -10.01 -17.80 -9.93
CA LYS A 114 -9.11 -18.93 -9.64
C LYS A 114 -9.15 -19.94 -10.79
N GLU A 115 -10.35 -20.29 -11.26
CA GLU A 115 -10.54 -21.17 -12.42
C GLU A 115 -9.87 -20.59 -13.67
N LEU A 116 -10.12 -19.30 -13.98
CA LEU A 116 -9.54 -18.64 -15.15
C LEU A 116 -8.00 -18.68 -15.18
N CYS A 117 -7.34 -18.65 -14.01
CA CYS A 117 -5.89 -18.61 -13.93
C CYS A 117 -5.23 -20.00 -13.81
N GLU A 118 -6.00 -21.06 -13.54
CA GLU A 118 -5.46 -22.38 -13.17
C GLU A 118 -4.47 -22.93 -14.21
N LYS A 119 -4.83 -22.90 -15.49
CA LYS A 119 -3.97 -23.40 -16.58
C LYS A 119 -2.67 -22.59 -16.72
N ALA A 120 -2.78 -21.25 -16.67
CA ALA A 120 -1.63 -20.36 -16.74
C ALA A 120 -0.70 -20.51 -15.53
N MET A 121 -1.27 -20.72 -14.34
CA MET A 121 -0.53 -21.01 -13.12
C MET A 121 0.22 -22.34 -13.22
N GLY A 122 -0.33 -23.33 -13.94
CA GLY A 122 0.35 -24.57 -14.30
C GLY A 122 1.51 -24.43 -15.30
N GLY A 123 1.77 -23.23 -15.82
CA GLY A 123 2.83 -22.97 -16.81
C GLY A 123 2.43 -23.25 -18.25
N MET A 124 1.14 -23.44 -18.54
CA MET A 124 0.64 -23.63 -19.90
C MET A 124 0.36 -22.30 -20.59
N ASN A 125 0.70 -22.22 -21.88
CA ASN A 125 0.27 -21.11 -22.74
C ASN A 125 -1.27 -21.08 -22.78
N THR A 126 -1.86 -19.98 -22.31
CA THR A 126 -3.30 -19.91 -22.04
C THR A 126 -3.88 -18.61 -22.59
N ILE A 127 -5.00 -18.69 -23.29
CA ILE A 127 -5.85 -17.55 -23.64
C ILE A 127 -6.97 -17.46 -22.60
N ILE A 128 -7.01 -16.37 -21.85
CA ILE A 128 -8.06 -16.11 -20.86
C ILE A 128 -9.09 -15.18 -21.49
N ALA A 129 -10.29 -15.70 -21.76
CA ALA A 129 -11.43 -14.94 -22.26
C ALA A 129 -12.41 -14.66 -21.11
N ALA A 130 -12.62 -13.39 -20.79
CA ALA A 130 -13.60 -12.96 -19.80
C ALA A 130 -14.18 -11.59 -20.14
N PRO A 131 -15.46 -11.31 -19.79
CA PRO A 131 -16.10 -10.02 -20.02
C PRO A 131 -15.33 -8.83 -19.42
N THR A 132 -15.67 -7.63 -19.88
CA THR A 132 -15.21 -6.38 -19.25
C THR A 132 -15.75 -6.30 -17.82
N GLY A 133 -14.96 -5.75 -16.89
CA GLY A 133 -15.33 -5.70 -15.47
C GLY A 133 -15.10 -7.01 -14.69
N SER A 134 -14.76 -8.13 -15.34
CA SER A 134 -14.50 -9.40 -14.66
C SER A 134 -13.19 -9.44 -13.85
N GLY A 135 -12.38 -8.37 -13.89
CA GLY A 135 -11.11 -8.27 -13.15
C GLY A 135 -9.94 -9.00 -13.81
N LYS A 136 -9.86 -8.98 -15.15
CA LYS A 136 -8.78 -9.63 -15.92
C LYS A 136 -7.37 -9.19 -15.48
N THR A 137 -7.20 -7.91 -15.14
CA THR A 137 -5.91 -7.39 -14.65
C THR A 137 -5.51 -8.05 -13.34
N VAL A 138 -6.44 -8.25 -12.40
CA VAL A 138 -6.16 -8.92 -11.11
C VAL A 138 -5.75 -10.38 -11.35
N VAL A 139 -6.39 -11.06 -12.31
CA VAL A 139 -6.00 -12.40 -12.75
C VAL A 139 -4.56 -12.41 -13.29
N ALA A 140 -4.21 -11.45 -14.16
CA ALA A 140 -2.86 -11.33 -14.70
C ALA A 140 -1.82 -11.07 -13.59
N VAL A 141 -2.10 -10.14 -12.67
CA VAL A 141 -1.25 -9.85 -11.50
C VAL A 141 -0.99 -11.13 -10.69
N ASN A 142 -2.01 -11.95 -10.44
CA ASN A 142 -1.84 -13.21 -9.71
C ASN A 142 -0.91 -14.20 -10.43
N ILE A 143 -1.07 -14.34 -11.75
CA ILE A 143 -0.22 -15.21 -12.58
C ILE A 143 1.23 -14.73 -12.54
N ILE A 144 1.44 -13.43 -12.72
CA ILE A 144 2.76 -12.78 -12.69
C ILE A 144 3.43 -13.00 -11.33
N LYS A 145 2.71 -12.70 -10.25
CA LYS A 145 3.21 -12.90 -8.88
C LYS A 145 3.64 -14.34 -8.66
N SER A 146 2.79 -15.29 -9.01
CA SER A 146 3.10 -16.71 -8.86
C SER A 146 4.31 -17.15 -9.68
N HIS A 147 4.45 -16.65 -10.91
CA HIS A 147 5.59 -16.94 -11.75
C HIS A 147 6.90 -16.41 -11.13
N LEU A 148 6.90 -15.14 -10.70
CA LEU A 148 8.06 -14.52 -10.08
C LEU A 148 8.40 -15.13 -8.71
N ASP A 149 7.41 -15.44 -7.88
CA ASP A 149 7.60 -16.04 -6.55
C ASP A 149 8.21 -17.45 -6.69
N ARG A 150 7.67 -18.30 -7.59
CA ARG A 150 8.18 -19.66 -7.82
C ARG A 150 9.63 -19.66 -8.31
N ASN A 151 9.96 -18.79 -9.26
CA ASN A 151 11.32 -18.69 -9.77
C ASN A 151 12.28 -18.16 -8.70
N ARG A 152 11.88 -17.14 -7.93
CA ARG A 152 12.70 -16.63 -6.80
C ARG A 152 12.97 -17.72 -5.77
N ILE A 153 11.95 -18.46 -5.35
CA ILE A 153 12.08 -19.57 -4.38
C ILE A 153 13.01 -20.66 -4.92
N SER A 154 12.99 -20.89 -6.23
CA SER A 154 13.86 -21.85 -6.90
C SER A 154 15.26 -21.31 -7.23
N GLY A 155 15.60 -20.09 -6.79
CA GLY A 155 16.88 -19.43 -7.10
C GLY A 155 17.08 -19.06 -8.58
N ARG A 156 16.00 -19.05 -9.37
CA ARG A 156 16.04 -18.72 -10.81
C ARG A 156 15.67 -17.26 -11.03
N MET A 157 16.36 -16.63 -11.96
CA MET A 157 15.98 -15.31 -12.46
C MET A 157 14.75 -15.44 -13.36
N ALA A 158 13.80 -14.51 -13.21
CA ALA A 158 12.61 -14.42 -14.04
C ALA A 158 12.29 -12.96 -14.35
N LYS A 159 11.73 -12.73 -15.54
CA LYS A 159 11.24 -11.43 -16.00
C LYS A 159 9.89 -11.62 -16.66
N VAL A 160 9.04 -10.61 -16.58
CA VAL A 160 7.73 -10.59 -17.21
C VAL A 160 7.62 -9.34 -18.07
N LEU A 161 7.17 -9.51 -19.32
CA LEU A 161 6.81 -8.42 -20.21
C LEU A 161 5.28 -8.32 -20.25
N PHE A 162 4.73 -7.18 -19.86
CA PHE A 162 3.30 -6.89 -19.97
C PHE A 162 3.07 -5.95 -21.14
N MET A 163 2.27 -6.37 -22.12
CA MET A 163 2.02 -5.59 -23.34
C MET A 163 0.57 -5.09 -23.39
N THR A 164 0.40 -3.83 -23.79
CA THR A 164 -0.89 -3.18 -24.00
C THR A 164 -0.95 -2.56 -25.40
N PRO A 165 -2.15 -2.32 -25.94
CA PRO A 165 -2.27 -1.75 -27.29
C PRO A 165 -2.00 -0.24 -27.35
N ASN A 166 -2.01 0.48 -26.22
CA ASN A 166 -1.71 1.91 -26.16
C ASN A 166 -1.15 2.33 -24.79
N THR A 167 -0.60 3.54 -24.74
CA THR A 167 0.06 4.13 -23.56
C THR A 167 -0.90 4.43 -22.42
N VAL A 168 -2.14 4.88 -22.69
CA VAL A 168 -3.14 5.14 -21.64
C VAL A 168 -3.48 3.86 -20.86
N ILE A 169 -3.66 2.75 -21.56
CA ILE A 169 -3.91 1.45 -20.93
C ILE A 169 -2.64 0.96 -20.23
N LEU A 170 -1.45 1.25 -20.79
CA LEU A 170 -0.18 0.90 -20.17
C LEU A 170 -0.08 1.52 -18.76
N ASP A 171 -0.30 2.82 -18.63
CA ASP A 171 -0.20 3.54 -17.35
C ASP A 171 -1.19 2.97 -16.32
N GLN A 172 -2.44 2.71 -16.74
CA GLN A 172 -3.44 2.12 -15.86
C GLN A 172 -3.06 0.70 -15.39
N GLN A 173 -2.53 -0.14 -16.28
CA GLN A 173 -2.08 -1.47 -15.89
C GLN A 173 -0.80 -1.40 -15.05
N ALA A 174 0.06 -0.42 -15.32
CA ALA A 174 1.29 -0.16 -14.60
C ALA A 174 1.03 0.11 -13.12
N ASP A 175 0.13 1.04 -12.83
CA ASP A 175 -0.24 1.39 -11.47
C ASP A 175 -0.89 0.20 -10.75
N CYS A 176 -1.70 -0.59 -11.46
CA CYS A 176 -2.26 -1.82 -10.91
C CYS A 176 -1.16 -2.82 -10.54
N LEU A 177 -0.18 -3.05 -11.42
CA LEU A 177 0.94 -3.96 -11.17
C LEU A 177 1.80 -3.46 -10.00
N ARG A 178 2.18 -2.18 -9.98
CA ARG A 178 2.94 -1.56 -8.88
C ARG A 178 2.24 -1.74 -7.53
N LYS A 179 0.93 -1.52 -7.47
CA LYS A 179 0.14 -1.68 -6.24
C LYS A 179 0.26 -3.09 -5.62
N PHE A 180 0.33 -4.13 -6.43
CA PHE A 180 0.33 -5.52 -5.96
C PHE A 180 1.71 -6.18 -5.92
N LEU A 181 2.65 -5.71 -6.75
CA LEU A 181 3.96 -6.33 -6.94
C LEU A 181 5.12 -5.45 -6.48
N GLY A 182 4.92 -4.14 -6.40
CA GLY A 182 5.96 -3.14 -6.13
C GLY A 182 6.65 -3.33 -4.78
N HIS A 183 6.00 -3.99 -3.82
CA HIS A 183 6.59 -4.35 -2.52
C HIS A 183 7.71 -5.36 -2.58
N ARG A 184 7.86 -6.06 -3.70
CA ARG A 184 8.84 -7.14 -3.83
C ARG A 184 9.54 -7.19 -5.18
N TYR A 185 8.95 -6.61 -6.20
CA TYR A 185 9.43 -6.67 -7.56
C TYR A 185 9.50 -5.27 -8.15
N GLN A 186 10.58 -5.02 -8.89
CA GLN A 186 10.70 -3.81 -9.69
C GLN A 186 9.70 -3.87 -10.84
N VAL A 187 8.97 -2.77 -11.04
CA VAL A 187 7.98 -2.63 -12.11
C VAL A 187 8.28 -1.34 -12.89
N ASP A 188 8.99 -1.50 -14.00
CA ASP A 188 9.43 -0.40 -14.86
C ASP A 188 8.56 -0.27 -16.12
N PHE A 189 8.42 0.97 -16.60
CA PHE A 189 7.76 1.31 -17.86
C PHE A 189 8.63 2.35 -18.56
N ASN A 190 8.99 2.08 -19.82
CA ASN A 190 9.80 2.97 -20.65
C ASN A 190 8.95 4.09 -21.25
#